data_AF-A0A494XSA6-F1
#
_entry.id   AF-A0A494XSA6-F1
#
_cell.length_a   1.000
_cell.length_b   1.000
_cell.length_c   1.000
_cell.angle_alpha   90.00
_cell.angle_beta   90.00
_cell.angle_gamma   90.00
#
_symmetry.space_group_name_H-M   'P 1'
#
loop_
_entity.id
_entity.type
_entity.pdbx_description
1 polymer ?
#
loop_
_entity_poly.entity_id
_entity_poly.type
_entity_poly.pdbx_seq_one_letter_code
_entity_poly.pdbx_strand_id
1 'polypeptide(L)'
;MTTSASGIPVVNITTPVGPKGVSNNPLTDYNVGTSGVVIANNGVPAQTQIAGWVQGNPFIGNNPAQRILFQVTGGNVSQLLGPSEIAGHAAPLVVANPAGIACSGCGFVNVPRVTLSTGLPSFDADGSVAGFNVTQGHIDVGTGGLSAQSSPVDLITRAMTINGQIWAQSIHAVAGANEVDLASGRVTPQAGAGAAPQFAIDVHALGGMYGNGAVRLIGTEAGVGVRDTGSINSLTGDIQLSANGDVTIEAPGRMQAAGDVHVSGTNLNSAGHVVAAGALGVTAMQGVTNSGTLAAGSDVNLAAQEIGNTGRIGAGVKLDTAGAAPASPNGSGSGSVVANPNATGHSDTDNGATAKITQPGSLTINATRLTSSGQLHAGTDVRLDVANAALDNGRVDAANALTIHASQALSNRNATLAAGGPLTL
;
A
#
# COMPACT_ATOMS: atom_id res chain seq x y z
N MET A 1 15.20 14.54 -28.93
CA MET A 1 14.29 15.46 -28.21
C MET A 1 14.27 16.79 -28.93
N THR A 2 13.14 17.50 -28.87
CA THR A 2 13.05 18.92 -29.22
C THR A 2 12.76 19.72 -27.94
N THR A 3 12.65 21.04 -28.04
CA THR A 3 12.27 21.91 -26.91
C THR A 3 11.04 22.70 -27.28
N SER A 4 10.10 22.84 -26.35
CA SER A 4 8.93 23.70 -26.51
C SER A 4 9.33 25.18 -26.52
N ALA A 5 8.40 26.06 -26.92
CA ALA A 5 8.59 27.51 -26.82
C ALA A 5 8.85 27.98 -25.37
N SER A 6 8.39 27.20 -24.39
CA SER A 6 8.56 27.45 -22.95
C SER A 6 9.85 26.84 -22.38
N GLY A 7 10.72 26.28 -23.23
CA GLY A 7 12.01 25.70 -22.83
C GLY A 7 11.93 24.30 -22.21
N ILE A 8 10.75 23.67 -22.19
CA ILE A 8 10.57 22.32 -21.66
C ILE A 8 10.90 21.28 -22.74
N PRO A 9 11.68 20.23 -22.42
CA PRO A 9 11.98 19.16 -23.37
C PRO A 9 10.72 18.45 -23.87
N VAL A 10 10.72 18.13 -25.16
CA VAL A 10 9.66 17.37 -25.84
C VAL A 10 10.26 16.08 -26.42
N VAL A 11 9.69 14.95 -26.01
CA VAL A 11 10.01 13.61 -26.50
C VAL A 11 8.97 13.22 -27.54
N ASN A 12 9.37 13.24 -28.80
CA ASN A 12 8.60 12.63 -29.88
C ASN A 12 8.74 11.10 -29.76
N ILE A 13 7.65 10.44 -29.38
CA ILE A 13 7.60 8.97 -29.30
C ILE A 13 7.71 8.34 -30.69
N THR A 14 8.17 7.09 -30.74
CA THR A 14 8.25 6.29 -31.97
C THR A 14 6.86 5.89 -32.48
N THR A 15 6.78 5.53 -33.76
CA THR A 15 5.55 5.05 -34.40
C THR A 15 4.95 3.86 -33.62
N PRO A 16 3.68 3.91 -33.21
CA PRO A 16 3.01 2.79 -32.58
C PRO A 16 2.96 1.56 -33.49
N VAL A 17 3.22 0.38 -32.94
CA VAL A 17 3.20 -0.89 -33.67
C VAL A 17 2.11 -1.83 -33.17
N GLY A 18 1.65 -2.70 -34.08
CA GLY A 18 0.67 -3.75 -33.79
C GLY A 18 -0.76 -3.25 -33.53
N PRO A 19 -1.72 -4.17 -33.39
CA PRO A 19 -3.14 -3.84 -33.16
C PRO A 19 -3.37 -3.15 -31.81
N LYS A 20 -2.43 -3.26 -30.87
CA LYS A 20 -2.49 -2.62 -29.55
C LYS A 20 -1.78 -1.27 -29.50
N GLY A 21 -1.24 -0.77 -30.61
CA GLY A 21 -0.69 0.57 -30.73
C GLY A 21 0.37 0.91 -29.69
N VAL A 22 1.31 -0.01 -29.43
CA VAL A 22 2.40 0.24 -28.47
C VAL A 22 3.48 1.06 -29.15
N SER A 23 3.80 2.23 -28.61
CA SER A 23 4.99 2.99 -28.97
C SER A 23 6.14 2.55 -28.08
N ASN A 24 7.07 1.79 -28.66
CA ASN A 24 8.25 1.28 -27.96
C ASN A 24 9.46 2.21 -28.19
N ASN A 25 9.98 2.77 -27.11
CA ASN A 25 11.01 3.80 -27.11
C ASN A 25 12.23 3.31 -26.31
N PRO A 26 13.16 2.58 -26.93
CA PRO A 26 14.42 2.21 -26.29
C PRO A 26 15.33 3.44 -26.15
N LEU A 27 15.93 3.61 -24.98
CA LEU A 27 16.73 4.76 -24.58
C LEU A 27 17.96 4.27 -23.81
N THR A 28 19.10 4.96 -23.93
CA THR A 28 20.24 4.70 -23.03
C THR A 28 20.03 5.33 -21.67
N ASP A 29 19.35 6.49 -21.63
CA ASP A 29 19.04 7.23 -20.42
C ASP A 29 17.65 7.88 -20.58
N TYR A 30 16.90 7.93 -19.48
CA TYR A 30 15.65 8.66 -19.39
C TYR A 30 15.57 9.35 -18.04
N ASN A 31 15.59 10.68 -18.06
CA ASN A 31 15.53 11.54 -16.89
C ASN A 31 14.54 12.68 -17.16
N VAL A 32 13.90 13.16 -16.09
CA VAL A 32 12.98 14.29 -16.12
C VAL A 32 13.49 15.33 -15.12
N GLY A 33 13.86 16.51 -15.63
CA GLY A 33 14.27 17.63 -14.78
C GLY A 33 13.07 18.24 -14.04
N THR A 34 13.35 19.18 -13.13
CA THR A 34 12.30 19.83 -12.32
C THR A 34 11.26 20.60 -13.13
N SER A 35 11.63 21.11 -14.30
CA SER A 35 10.69 21.76 -15.25
C SER A 35 9.77 20.76 -15.97
N GLY A 36 10.03 19.46 -15.86
CA GLY A 36 9.24 18.40 -16.49
C GLY A 36 9.66 18.04 -17.92
N VAL A 37 8.85 17.19 -18.54
CA VAL A 37 9.00 16.74 -19.94
C VAL A 37 7.62 16.57 -20.58
N VAL A 38 7.50 16.94 -21.86
CA VAL A 38 6.33 16.62 -22.66
C VAL A 38 6.61 15.41 -23.53
N ILE A 39 5.70 14.46 -23.54
CA ILE A 39 5.69 13.26 -24.37
C ILE A 39 4.68 13.49 -25.50
N ALA A 40 5.15 13.65 -26.73
CA ALA A 40 4.30 14.05 -27.84
C ALA A 40 3.55 12.85 -28.45
N ASN A 41 2.29 12.66 -28.04
CA ASN A 41 1.35 11.67 -28.59
C ASN A 41 0.26 12.33 -29.47
N ASN A 42 0.65 13.39 -30.18
CA ASN A 42 -0.20 14.22 -31.02
C ASN A 42 0.34 14.27 -32.46
N GLY A 43 -0.52 14.11 -33.47
CA GLY A 43 -0.14 14.27 -34.89
C GLY A 43 -0.14 15.71 -35.39
N VAL A 44 -0.90 16.56 -34.72
CA VAL A 44 -1.08 17.99 -35.00
C VAL A 44 -0.71 18.80 -33.75
N PRO A 45 -0.46 20.12 -33.85
CA PRO A 45 -0.15 20.92 -32.67
C PRO A 45 -1.18 20.75 -31.56
N ALA A 46 -0.72 20.60 -30.32
CA ALA A 46 -1.55 20.36 -29.15
C ALA A 46 -1.16 21.31 -28.01
N GLN A 47 -2.15 21.74 -27.23
CA GLN A 47 -1.92 22.51 -26.02
C GLN A 47 -1.63 21.58 -24.85
N THR A 48 -0.60 21.91 -24.08
CA THR A 48 -0.16 21.20 -22.88
C THR A 48 -0.25 22.11 -21.67
N GLN A 49 -0.37 21.53 -20.48
CA GLN A 49 -0.45 22.23 -19.20
C GLN A 49 0.92 22.77 -18.78
N ILE A 50 2.00 22.00 -18.98
CA ILE A 50 3.33 22.38 -18.51
C ILE A 50 4.10 23.23 -19.52
N ALA A 51 3.89 23.03 -20.83
CA ALA A 51 4.74 23.64 -21.87
C ALA A 51 4.02 24.57 -22.85
N GLY A 52 2.70 24.75 -22.72
CA GLY A 52 1.90 25.50 -23.70
C GLY A 52 1.73 24.72 -25.00
N TRP A 53 1.75 25.40 -26.15
CA TRP A 53 1.60 24.73 -27.45
C TRP A 53 2.86 23.96 -27.85
N VAL A 54 2.69 22.67 -28.16
CA VAL A 54 3.73 21.82 -28.75
C VAL A 54 3.33 21.40 -30.16
N GLN A 55 4.32 21.24 -31.04
CA GLN A 55 4.09 20.83 -32.43
C GLN A 55 3.68 19.36 -32.52
N GLY A 56 3.10 18.97 -33.65
CA GLY A 56 2.80 17.57 -33.95
C GLY A 56 4.07 16.71 -33.96
N ASN A 57 3.98 15.51 -33.40
CA ASN A 57 5.02 14.49 -33.50
C ASN A 57 5.04 13.94 -34.95
N PRO A 58 6.14 14.19 -35.71
CA PRO A 58 6.21 13.81 -37.11
C PRO A 58 6.27 12.29 -37.33
N PHE A 59 6.58 11.49 -36.30
CA PHE A 59 6.74 10.03 -36.42
C PHE A 59 5.43 9.25 -36.35
N ILE A 60 4.35 9.85 -35.84
CA ILE A 60 3.10 9.13 -35.57
C ILE A 60 1.93 9.57 -36.46
N GLY A 61 1.98 10.79 -37.05
CA GLY A 61 0.88 11.33 -37.83
C GLY A 61 -0.45 11.25 -37.08
N ASN A 62 -1.54 10.84 -37.74
CA ASN A 62 -2.86 10.68 -37.11
C ASN A 62 -3.04 9.32 -36.37
N ASN A 63 -1.96 8.63 -36.02
CA ASN A 63 -2.00 7.33 -35.35
C ASN A 63 -1.36 7.41 -33.95
N PRO A 64 -2.09 7.92 -32.94
CA PRO A 64 -1.55 8.04 -31.59
C PRO A 64 -1.33 6.68 -30.94
N ALA A 65 -0.31 6.60 -30.08
CA ALA A 65 -0.04 5.44 -29.25
C ALA A 65 -1.20 5.18 -28.29
N GLN A 66 -1.56 3.91 -28.15
CA GLN A 66 -2.49 3.42 -27.13
C GLN A 66 -1.75 3.01 -25.85
N ARG A 67 -0.42 2.89 -25.91
CA ARG A 67 0.50 2.72 -24.77
C ARG A 67 1.87 3.23 -25.14
N ILE A 68 2.52 3.94 -24.24
CA ILE A 68 3.88 4.46 -24.41
C ILE A 68 4.80 3.70 -23.46
N LEU A 69 5.84 3.09 -24.01
CA LEU A 69 6.85 2.35 -23.26
C LEU A 69 8.22 3.00 -23.48
N PHE A 70 8.79 3.55 -22.41
CA PHE A 70 10.20 3.94 -22.34
C PHE A 70 10.99 2.79 -21.72
N GLN A 71 11.93 2.21 -22.47
CA GLN A 71 12.84 1.17 -21.99
C GLN A 71 14.24 1.74 -21.90
N VAL A 72 14.75 1.88 -20.68
CA VAL A 72 16.14 2.31 -20.45
C VAL A 72 17.03 1.08 -20.43
N THR A 73 18.00 1.03 -21.35
CA THR A 73 18.93 -0.08 -21.51
C THR A 73 20.35 0.24 -21.00
N GLY A 74 20.59 1.51 -20.63
CA GLY A 74 21.84 1.92 -19.98
C GLY A 74 21.90 1.49 -18.51
N GLY A 75 23.08 1.63 -17.91
CA GLY A 75 23.33 1.24 -16.52
C GLY A 75 22.99 2.31 -15.47
N ASN A 76 22.45 3.46 -15.88
CA ASN A 76 22.16 4.58 -14.99
C ASN A 76 20.72 4.54 -14.47
N VAL A 77 20.56 4.90 -13.19
CA VAL A 77 19.23 5.11 -12.57
C VAL A 77 18.51 6.27 -13.27
N SER A 78 17.23 6.09 -13.56
CA SER A 78 16.36 7.17 -14.05
C SER A 78 16.01 8.15 -12.93
N GLN A 79 16.31 9.43 -13.11
CA GLN A 79 15.91 10.50 -12.19
C GLN A 79 14.67 11.23 -12.71
N LEU A 80 13.56 11.11 -11.99
CA LEU A 80 12.28 11.75 -12.30
C LEU A 80 12.02 12.85 -11.26
N LEU A 81 12.33 14.09 -11.60
CA LEU A 81 12.35 15.23 -10.66
C LEU A 81 11.25 16.26 -10.92
N GLY A 82 10.39 16.02 -11.91
CA GLY A 82 9.32 16.93 -12.32
C GLY A 82 8.21 16.23 -13.10
N PRO A 83 7.23 16.98 -13.62
CA PRO A 83 6.07 16.40 -14.27
C PRO A 83 6.36 15.84 -15.66
N SER A 84 5.77 14.68 -15.98
CA SER A 84 5.68 14.12 -17.32
C SER A 84 4.26 14.34 -17.85
N GLU A 85 4.12 15.05 -18.95
CA GLU A 85 2.82 15.30 -19.59
C GLU A 85 2.74 14.64 -20.97
N ILE A 86 1.65 13.92 -21.26
CA ILE A 86 1.37 13.45 -22.62
C ILE A 86 0.60 14.54 -23.38
N ALA A 87 1.17 15.03 -24.49
CA ALA A 87 0.49 15.97 -25.37
C ALA A 87 -0.48 15.24 -26.32
N GLY A 88 -1.69 15.79 -26.45
CA GLY A 88 -2.74 15.23 -27.31
C GLY A 88 -3.42 14.02 -26.68
N HIS A 89 -3.35 12.87 -27.36
CA HIS A 89 -4.11 11.69 -26.95
C HIS A 89 -3.51 11.05 -25.69
N ALA A 90 -4.32 10.94 -24.64
CA ALA A 90 -3.95 10.28 -23.39
C ALA A 90 -3.60 8.80 -23.64
N ALA A 91 -2.55 8.29 -22.99
CA ALA A 91 -2.16 6.88 -23.07
C ALA A 91 -1.46 6.41 -21.79
N PRO A 92 -1.61 5.14 -21.37
CA PRO A 92 -0.78 4.55 -20.31
C PRO A 92 0.71 4.74 -20.60
N LEU A 93 1.45 5.15 -19.58
CA LEU A 93 2.89 5.38 -19.64
C LEU A 93 3.62 4.32 -18.81
N VAL A 94 4.58 3.66 -19.43
CA VAL A 94 5.50 2.73 -18.77
C VAL A 94 6.92 3.29 -18.86
N VAL A 95 7.61 3.38 -17.71
CA VAL A 95 9.04 3.64 -17.62
C VAL A 95 9.70 2.42 -17.01
N ALA A 96 10.47 1.69 -17.82
CA ALA A 96 11.18 0.49 -17.41
C ALA A 96 12.69 0.74 -17.39
N ASN A 97 13.33 0.65 -16.23
CA ASN A 97 14.77 0.80 -16.08
C ASN A 97 15.34 -0.20 -15.04
N PRO A 98 15.99 -1.29 -15.49
CA PRO A 98 16.58 -2.28 -14.59
C PRO A 98 17.65 -1.76 -13.63
N ALA A 99 18.32 -0.65 -13.96
CA ALA A 99 19.30 -0.04 -13.06
C ALA A 99 18.64 0.62 -11.84
N GLY A 100 17.37 1.03 -11.95
CA GLY A 100 16.59 1.67 -10.89
C GLY A 100 15.88 2.94 -11.36
N ILE A 101 14.95 3.42 -10.52
CA ILE A 101 14.18 4.65 -10.76
C ILE A 101 14.15 5.45 -9.45
N ALA A 102 14.59 6.69 -9.49
CA ALA A 102 14.44 7.66 -8.41
C ALA A 102 13.39 8.70 -8.79
N CYS A 103 12.31 8.81 -8.02
CA CYS A 103 11.29 9.85 -8.17
C CYS A 103 11.34 10.79 -6.97
N SER A 104 11.48 12.10 -7.22
CA SER A 104 11.37 13.11 -6.17
C SER A 104 10.78 14.38 -6.76
N GLY A 105 9.46 14.53 -6.62
CA GLY A 105 8.69 15.58 -7.28
C GLY A 105 8.16 15.16 -8.64
N CYS A 106 8.19 13.86 -8.98
CA CYS A 106 7.64 13.41 -10.25
C CYS A 106 6.11 13.49 -10.24
N GLY A 107 5.55 13.92 -11.37
CA GLY A 107 4.11 14.07 -11.57
C GLY A 107 3.67 13.54 -12.93
N PHE A 108 2.40 13.20 -13.08
CA PHE A 108 1.89 12.66 -14.35
C PHE A 108 0.63 13.40 -14.78
N VAL A 109 0.66 13.98 -15.99
CA VAL A 109 -0.43 14.79 -16.55
C VAL A 109 -0.90 14.16 -17.87
N ASN A 110 -2.22 13.98 -18.00
CA ASN A 110 -2.83 13.31 -19.16
C ASN A 110 -2.34 11.86 -19.37
N VAL A 111 -1.99 11.19 -18.27
CA VAL A 111 -1.51 9.80 -18.24
C VAL A 111 -2.54 8.95 -17.49
N PRO A 112 -3.44 8.21 -18.14
CA PRO A 112 -4.51 7.46 -17.48
C PRO A 112 -4.05 6.30 -16.60
N ARG A 113 -2.80 5.83 -16.77
CA ARG A 113 -2.15 4.85 -15.88
C ARG A 113 -0.63 4.98 -15.99
N VAL A 114 0.04 4.89 -14.85
CA VAL A 114 1.50 4.99 -14.76
C VAL A 114 2.05 3.65 -14.30
N THR A 115 3.07 3.13 -14.97
CA THR A 115 3.85 1.98 -14.50
C THR A 115 5.32 2.37 -14.42
N LEU A 116 5.90 2.35 -13.22
CA LEU A 116 7.34 2.49 -13.01
C LEU A 116 7.88 1.10 -12.67
N SER A 117 8.81 0.61 -13.48
CA SER A 117 9.32 -0.75 -13.35
C SER A 117 10.85 -0.83 -13.42
N THR A 118 11.44 -1.70 -12.61
CA THR A 118 12.85 -2.13 -12.81
C THR A 118 12.93 -3.49 -13.49
N GLY A 119 11.80 -4.05 -13.91
CA GLY A 119 11.79 -5.27 -14.71
C GLY A 119 12.00 -4.99 -16.20
N LEU A 120 12.63 -5.94 -16.88
CA LEU A 120 12.66 -5.98 -18.33
C LEU A 120 11.24 -6.30 -18.84
N PRO A 121 10.66 -5.50 -19.74
CA PRO A 121 9.31 -5.77 -20.24
C PRO A 121 9.31 -7.03 -21.12
N SER A 122 8.29 -7.87 -20.95
CA SER A 122 7.97 -8.97 -21.86
C SER A 122 6.82 -8.57 -22.77
N PHE A 123 6.75 -9.21 -23.94
CA PHE A 123 5.78 -8.88 -24.99
C PHE A 123 4.98 -10.10 -25.41
N ASP A 124 3.69 -9.88 -25.66
CA ASP A 124 2.83 -10.87 -26.31
C ASP A 124 3.11 -10.94 -27.82
N ALA A 125 2.61 -11.99 -28.46
CA ALA A 125 2.73 -12.18 -29.91
C ALA A 125 2.10 -11.03 -30.73
N ASP A 126 1.14 -10.29 -30.17
CA ASP A 126 0.52 -9.11 -30.79
C ASP A 126 1.30 -7.80 -30.57
N GLY A 127 2.46 -7.87 -29.90
CA GLY A 127 3.33 -6.73 -29.59
C GLY A 127 2.89 -5.91 -28.38
N SER A 128 1.86 -6.35 -27.65
CA SER A 128 1.46 -5.72 -26.40
C SER A 128 2.45 -6.01 -25.27
N VAL A 129 2.52 -5.12 -24.27
CA VAL A 129 3.35 -5.35 -23.08
C VAL A 129 2.64 -6.37 -22.20
N ALA A 130 3.16 -7.60 -22.19
CA ALA A 130 2.59 -8.71 -21.43
C ALA A 130 2.88 -8.59 -19.94
N GLY A 131 4.08 -8.14 -19.59
CA GLY A 131 4.56 -8.21 -18.22
C GLY A 131 5.94 -7.60 -18.00
N PHE A 132 6.50 -7.88 -16.82
CA PHE A 132 7.84 -7.48 -16.43
C PHE A 132 8.58 -8.62 -15.76
N ASN A 133 9.82 -8.85 -16.20
CA ASN A 133 10.77 -9.75 -15.55
C ASN A 133 11.71 -8.92 -14.65
N VAL A 134 11.49 -9.00 -13.34
CA VAL A 134 12.20 -8.25 -12.30
C VAL A 134 13.21 -9.15 -11.61
N THR A 135 14.50 -8.88 -11.78
CA THR A 135 15.58 -9.60 -11.07
C THR A 135 16.42 -8.70 -10.16
N GLN A 136 16.32 -7.37 -10.36
CA GLN A 136 17.12 -6.36 -9.69
C GLN A 136 16.47 -4.97 -9.80
N GLY A 137 17.20 -3.96 -9.33
CA GLY A 137 16.80 -2.57 -9.37
C GLY A 137 15.99 -2.16 -8.14
N HIS A 138 15.98 -0.85 -7.89
CA HIS A 138 15.31 -0.26 -6.76
C HIS A 138 14.49 0.95 -7.23
N ILE A 139 13.28 1.11 -6.69
CA ILE A 139 12.50 2.35 -6.82
C ILE A 139 12.66 3.16 -5.54
N ASP A 140 13.24 4.35 -5.65
CA ASP A 140 13.33 5.30 -4.54
C ASP A 140 12.34 6.44 -4.77
N VAL A 141 11.42 6.66 -3.83
CA VAL A 141 10.57 7.85 -3.80
C VAL A 141 11.13 8.79 -2.75
N GLY A 142 11.90 9.77 -3.20
CA GLY A 142 12.51 10.79 -2.36
C GLY A 142 11.50 11.77 -1.78
N THR A 143 11.99 12.72 -0.99
CA THR A 143 11.16 13.66 -0.19
C THR A 143 10.23 14.55 -1.02
N GLY A 144 10.50 14.74 -2.31
CA GLY A 144 9.59 15.46 -3.22
C GLY A 144 8.33 14.66 -3.60
N GLY A 145 8.30 13.36 -3.32
CA GLY A 145 7.14 12.49 -3.53
C GLY A 145 6.86 12.15 -5.00
N LEU A 146 5.73 11.47 -5.20
CA LEU A 146 5.14 11.09 -6.49
C LEU A 146 3.69 11.54 -6.54
N SER A 147 3.30 12.27 -7.60
CA SER A 147 1.91 12.72 -7.80
C SER A 147 1.27 12.13 -9.06
N ALA A 148 0.23 11.35 -8.87
CA ALA A 148 -0.58 10.70 -9.89
C ALA A 148 -2.07 10.67 -9.47
N GLN A 149 -2.57 11.75 -8.87
CA GLN A 149 -3.88 11.79 -8.20
C GLN A 149 -5.07 11.31 -9.06
N SER A 150 -4.99 11.48 -10.38
CA SER A 150 -6.01 11.07 -11.34
C SER A 150 -5.78 9.68 -11.98
N SER A 151 -4.74 8.97 -11.56
CA SER A 151 -4.24 7.80 -12.29
C SER A 151 -3.87 6.66 -11.33
N PRO A 152 -4.16 5.40 -11.68
CA PRO A 152 -3.57 4.26 -11.01
C PRO A 152 -2.06 4.24 -11.25
N VAL A 153 -1.30 3.86 -10.22
CA VAL A 153 0.16 3.70 -10.28
C VAL A 153 0.53 2.26 -9.98
N ASP A 154 1.30 1.65 -10.88
CA ASP A 154 1.97 0.38 -10.67
C ASP A 154 3.46 0.64 -10.40
N LEU A 155 3.97 0.20 -9.24
CA LEU A 155 5.37 0.24 -8.87
C LEU A 155 5.90 -1.19 -8.84
N ILE A 156 6.70 -1.59 -9.83
CA ILE A 156 7.11 -2.98 -10.04
C ILE A 156 8.63 -3.08 -9.98
N THR A 157 9.19 -3.57 -8.89
CA THR A 157 10.65 -3.54 -8.69
C THR A 157 11.12 -4.66 -7.78
N ARG A 158 12.43 -4.83 -7.59
CA ARG A 158 12.93 -5.79 -6.61
C ARG A 158 12.77 -5.27 -5.19
N ALA A 159 13.07 -4.00 -4.96
CA ALA A 159 12.84 -3.35 -3.67
C ALA A 159 12.50 -1.87 -3.87
N MET A 160 11.76 -1.30 -2.92
CA MET A 160 11.45 0.13 -2.93
C MET A 160 11.58 0.77 -1.56
N THR A 161 12.05 2.02 -1.57
CA THR A 161 12.10 2.88 -0.38
C THR A 161 11.26 4.12 -0.63
N ILE A 162 10.38 4.43 0.32
CA ILE A 162 9.43 5.53 0.23
C ILE A 162 9.74 6.54 1.35
N ASN A 163 10.45 7.59 0.98
CA ASN A 163 10.85 8.71 1.85
C ASN A 163 9.96 9.95 1.69
N GLY A 164 9.17 10.01 0.60
CA GLY A 164 8.17 11.05 0.36
C GLY A 164 6.78 10.45 0.07
N GLN A 165 5.80 11.33 -0.09
CA GLN A 165 4.41 10.92 -0.26
C GLN A 165 4.12 10.49 -1.69
N ILE A 166 3.43 9.37 -1.86
CA ILE A 166 2.83 8.91 -3.11
C ILE A 166 1.33 9.24 -3.06
N TRP A 167 0.85 10.02 -4.02
CA TRP A 167 -0.57 10.33 -4.18
C TRP A 167 -1.08 9.73 -5.50
N ALA A 168 -2.06 8.84 -5.46
CA ALA A 168 -2.58 8.19 -6.66
C ALA A 168 -4.08 7.89 -6.60
N GLN A 169 -4.71 7.61 -7.74
CA GLN A 169 -6.07 7.06 -7.74
C GLN A 169 -6.10 5.71 -7.01
N SER A 170 -5.16 4.83 -7.34
CA SER A 170 -4.93 3.56 -6.65
C SER A 170 -3.46 3.21 -6.78
N ILE A 171 -2.95 2.42 -5.83
CA ILE A 171 -1.53 2.06 -5.76
C ILE A 171 -1.40 0.55 -5.83
N HIS A 172 -0.62 0.05 -6.77
CA HIS A 172 -0.24 -1.36 -6.87
C HIS A 172 1.27 -1.47 -6.81
N ALA A 173 1.80 -1.90 -5.66
CA ALA A 173 3.23 -2.09 -5.46
C ALA A 173 3.57 -3.58 -5.45
N VAL A 174 4.47 -4.00 -6.34
CA VAL A 174 5.01 -5.35 -6.41
C VAL A 174 6.51 -5.28 -6.22
N ALA A 175 6.98 -5.95 -5.18
CA ALA A 175 8.37 -6.03 -4.77
C ALA A 175 8.86 -7.49 -4.72
N GLY A 176 10.17 -7.66 -4.90
CA GLY A 176 10.86 -8.94 -4.99
C GLY A 176 11.28 -9.30 -6.42
N ALA A 177 12.13 -10.32 -6.54
CA ALA A 177 12.46 -10.90 -7.83
C ALA A 177 11.26 -11.69 -8.40
N ASN A 178 10.64 -11.18 -9.45
CA ASN A 178 9.34 -11.64 -9.95
C ASN A 178 9.22 -11.62 -11.47
N GLU A 179 8.40 -12.53 -11.99
CA GLU A 179 7.70 -12.33 -13.25
C GLU A 179 6.28 -11.81 -12.95
N VAL A 180 5.97 -10.61 -13.45
CA VAL A 180 4.68 -9.95 -13.25
C VAL A 180 3.90 -9.95 -14.56
N ASP A 181 2.76 -10.61 -14.58
CA ASP A 181 1.85 -10.65 -15.73
C ASP A 181 0.78 -9.55 -15.58
N LEU A 182 0.70 -8.64 -16.56
CA LEU A 182 -0.20 -7.49 -16.51
C LEU A 182 -1.66 -7.84 -16.83
N ALA A 183 -1.90 -8.91 -17.58
CA ALA A 183 -3.25 -9.30 -18.00
C ALA A 183 -4.03 -9.96 -16.85
N SER A 184 -3.41 -10.89 -16.15
CA SER A 184 -3.98 -11.63 -15.01
C SER A 184 -3.67 -10.99 -13.66
N GLY A 185 -2.65 -10.12 -13.58
CA GLY A 185 -2.13 -9.59 -12.33
C GLY A 185 -1.38 -10.63 -11.49
N ARG A 186 -1.01 -11.76 -12.08
CA ARG A 186 -0.25 -12.84 -11.42
C ARG A 186 1.19 -12.41 -11.20
N VAL A 187 1.70 -12.66 -10.01
CA VAL A 187 3.10 -12.41 -9.62
C VAL A 187 3.73 -13.76 -9.32
N THR A 188 4.74 -14.15 -10.09
CA THR A 188 5.43 -15.43 -9.94
C THR A 188 6.86 -15.15 -9.46
N PRO A 189 7.25 -15.63 -8.26
CA PRO A 189 8.61 -15.43 -7.76
C PRO A 189 9.65 -16.09 -8.67
N GLN A 190 10.82 -15.48 -8.80
CA GLN A 190 11.98 -16.01 -9.52
C GLN A 190 13.28 -15.70 -8.77
N ALA A 191 14.42 -16.15 -9.29
CA ALA A 191 15.72 -15.85 -8.70
C ALA A 191 16.10 -14.37 -8.90
N GLY A 192 16.51 -13.70 -7.82
CA GLY A 192 17.08 -12.35 -7.86
C GLY A 192 18.59 -12.34 -8.14
N ALA A 193 19.11 -11.20 -8.60
CA ALA A 193 20.53 -11.01 -8.87
C ALA A 193 21.29 -10.44 -7.66
N GLY A 194 22.26 -11.16 -7.11
CA GLY A 194 23.01 -10.70 -5.92
C GLY A 194 22.20 -10.82 -4.62
N ALA A 195 22.69 -10.18 -3.56
CA ALA A 195 22.13 -10.31 -2.21
C ALA A 195 20.66 -9.85 -2.15
N ALA A 196 19.87 -10.53 -1.33
CA ALA A 196 18.49 -10.14 -1.07
C ALA A 196 18.44 -8.76 -0.38
N PRO A 197 17.47 -7.89 -0.74
CA PRO A 197 17.22 -6.65 -0.01
C PRO A 197 16.85 -6.91 1.44
N GLN A 198 17.04 -5.91 2.31
CA GLN A 198 16.57 -5.98 3.69
C GLN A 198 15.04 -5.96 3.78
N PHE A 199 14.41 -5.11 2.97
CA PHE A 199 12.97 -4.97 2.86
C PHE A 199 12.56 -4.91 1.39
N ALA A 200 11.39 -5.45 1.09
CA ALA A 200 10.79 -5.43 -0.23
C ALA A 200 10.14 -4.05 -0.46
N ILE A 201 9.44 -3.56 0.57
CA ILE A 201 8.82 -2.24 0.61
C ILE A 201 9.16 -1.64 1.97
N ASP A 202 9.81 -0.48 1.96
CA ASP A 202 10.23 0.25 3.15
C ASP A 202 9.66 1.66 3.14
N VAL A 203 8.62 1.90 3.95
CA VAL A 203 7.98 3.22 4.09
C VAL A 203 8.54 3.92 5.33
N HIS A 204 9.24 5.03 5.12
CA HIS A 204 9.89 5.79 6.18
C HIS A 204 8.92 6.82 6.80
N ALA A 205 9.27 7.36 7.96
CA ALA A 205 8.39 8.23 8.75
C ALA A 205 7.88 9.50 8.03
N LEU A 206 8.64 10.03 7.05
CA LEU A 206 8.22 11.15 6.21
C LEU A 206 7.54 10.70 4.91
N GLY A 207 7.65 9.42 4.59
CA GLY A 207 7.01 8.79 3.45
C GLY A 207 5.55 8.44 3.72
N GLY A 208 4.84 8.16 2.64
CA GLY A 208 3.52 7.59 2.74
C GLY A 208 2.92 7.24 1.40
N MET A 209 1.91 6.39 1.41
CA MET A 209 1.13 5.98 0.25
C MET A 209 -0.32 6.40 0.48
N TYR A 210 -0.88 7.20 -0.43
CA TYR A 210 -2.23 7.74 -0.34
C TYR A 210 -2.98 7.42 -1.63
N GLY A 211 -3.73 6.33 -1.59
CA GLY A 211 -4.66 5.95 -2.66
C GLY A 211 -6.03 6.56 -2.42
N ASN A 212 -6.62 7.21 -3.43
CA ASN A 212 -8.03 7.60 -3.37
C ASN A 212 -8.94 6.37 -3.31
N GLY A 213 -8.57 5.28 -4.00
CA GLY A 213 -9.15 3.95 -3.94
C GLY A 213 -8.13 2.94 -3.41
N ALA A 214 -8.22 1.69 -3.86
CA ALA A 214 -7.47 0.57 -3.28
C ALA A 214 -5.94 0.72 -3.32
N VAL A 215 -5.28 0.19 -2.28
CA VAL A 215 -3.82 0.04 -2.20
C VAL A 215 -3.49 -1.44 -2.04
N ARG A 216 -2.67 -1.97 -2.95
CA ARG A 216 -2.22 -3.38 -2.93
C ARG A 216 -0.71 -3.44 -2.92
N LEU A 217 -0.15 -4.13 -1.93
CA LEU A 217 1.29 -4.27 -1.68
C LEU A 217 1.65 -5.75 -1.67
N ILE A 218 2.56 -6.17 -2.53
CA ILE A 218 3.00 -7.57 -2.64
C ILE A 218 4.52 -7.62 -2.56
N GLY A 219 5.06 -8.31 -1.55
CA GLY A 219 6.46 -8.70 -1.46
C GLY A 219 6.60 -10.22 -1.57
N THR A 220 7.38 -10.72 -2.52
CA THR A 220 7.42 -12.16 -2.82
C THR A 220 8.73 -12.85 -2.49
N GLU A 221 9.83 -12.09 -2.37
CA GLU A 221 11.16 -12.64 -2.11
C GLU A 221 11.19 -13.23 -0.70
N ALA A 222 11.51 -14.52 -0.58
CA ALA A 222 11.39 -15.26 0.67
C ALA A 222 12.29 -14.66 1.77
N GLY A 223 11.70 -14.40 2.93
CA GLY A 223 12.37 -13.76 4.07
C GLY A 223 12.50 -12.25 3.97
N VAL A 224 12.12 -11.62 2.84
CA VAL A 224 12.20 -10.18 2.65
C VAL A 224 10.85 -9.54 2.99
N GLY A 225 10.83 -8.79 4.08
CA GLY A 225 9.61 -8.24 4.66
C GLY A 225 9.16 -6.89 4.11
N VAL A 226 8.05 -6.39 4.65
CA VAL A 226 7.56 -5.02 4.47
C VAL A 226 7.66 -4.28 5.79
N ARG A 227 8.16 -3.05 5.76
CA ARG A 227 8.21 -2.16 6.91
C ARG A 227 7.44 -0.87 6.63
N ASP A 228 6.61 -0.46 7.59
CA ASP A 228 5.95 0.84 7.61
C ASP A 228 6.26 1.57 8.92
N THR A 229 6.88 2.73 8.79
CA THR A 229 7.10 3.72 9.87
C THR A 229 6.42 5.06 9.56
N GLY A 230 5.74 5.15 8.40
CA GLY A 230 5.10 6.34 7.86
C GLY A 230 3.58 6.18 7.81
N SER A 231 2.99 6.19 6.63
CA SER A 231 1.53 6.07 6.48
C SER A 231 1.10 5.42 5.17
N ILE A 232 0.20 4.43 5.24
CA ILE A 232 -0.41 3.75 4.10
C ILE A 232 -1.93 3.92 4.21
N ASN A 233 -2.53 4.65 3.26
CA ASN A 233 -3.92 5.06 3.32
C ASN A 233 -4.68 4.74 2.05
N SER A 234 -5.92 4.26 2.22
CA SER A 234 -6.91 4.08 1.18
C SER A 234 -8.18 4.84 1.55
N LEU A 235 -8.48 5.92 0.81
CA LEU A 235 -9.53 6.87 1.20
C LEU A 235 -10.95 6.39 0.91
N THR A 236 -11.13 5.54 -0.10
CA THR A 236 -12.45 5.01 -0.46
C THR A 236 -12.46 3.49 -0.68
N GLY A 237 -11.30 2.82 -0.65
CA GLY A 237 -11.20 1.38 -0.92
C GLY A 237 -10.49 0.62 0.19
N ASP A 238 -9.96 -0.55 -0.19
CA ASP A 238 -9.30 -1.48 0.71
C ASP A 238 -7.77 -1.29 0.73
N ILE A 239 -7.12 -1.89 1.73
CA ILE A 239 -5.69 -2.15 1.73
C ILE A 239 -5.47 -3.67 1.74
N GLN A 240 -4.65 -4.17 0.81
CA GLN A 240 -4.19 -5.55 0.81
C GLN A 240 -2.67 -5.59 0.85
N LEU A 241 -2.09 -6.18 1.88
CA LEU A 241 -0.66 -6.39 2.02
C LEU A 241 -0.36 -7.88 2.11
N SER A 242 0.52 -8.37 1.25
CA SER A 242 1.05 -9.72 1.30
C SER A 242 2.56 -9.70 1.21
N ALA A 243 3.24 -10.31 2.18
CA ALA A 243 4.69 -10.43 2.20
C ALA A 243 5.10 -11.89 2.40
N ASN A 244 6.06 -12.38 1.61
CA ASN A 244 6.74 -13.65 1.86
C ASN A 244 7.86 -13.49 2.91
N GLY A 245 7.56 -12.75 3.97
CA GLY A 245 8.49 -12.29 4.99
C GLY A 245 7.72 -11.61 6.12
N ASP A 246 8.40 -10.90 7.00
CA ASP A 246 7.74 -10.19 8.11
C ASP A 246 7.04 -8.92 7.64
N VAL A 247 5.93 -8.59 8.28
CA VAL A 247 5.26 -7.29 8.14
C VAL A 247 5.45 -6.54 9.45
N THR A 248 6.09 -5.37 9.40
CA THR A 248 6.39 -4.56 10.59
C THR A 248 5.77 -3.18 10.45
N ILE A 249 4.88 -2.83 11.38
CA ILE A 249 4.29 -1.48 11.50
C ILE A 249 4.84 -0.86 12.78
N GLU A 250 5.90 -0.08 12.69
CA GLU A 250 6.57 0.55 13.84
C GLU A 250 5.90 1.88 14.15
N ALA A 251 5.77 2.27 15.43
CA ALA A 251 5.27 3.60 15.76
C ALA A 251 6.20 4.70 15.20
N PRO A 252 5.68 5.77 14.57
CA PRO A 252 4.27 6.20 14.50
C PRO A 252 3.47 5.67 13.29
N GLY A 253 4.01 4.67 12.59
CA GLY A 253 3.47 4.02 11.39
C GLY A 253 1.99 3.68 11.46
N ARG A 254 1.31 3.86 10.33
CA ARG A 254 -0.14 3.74 10.26
C ARG A 254 -0.63 3.20 8.92
N MET A 255 -1.45 2.17 9.00
CA MET A 255 -2.21 1.61 7.89
C MET A 255 -3.70 1.86 8.09
N GLN A 256 -4.35 2.57 7.16
CA GLN A 256 -5.76 2.94 7.29
C GLN A 256 -6.55 2.78 5.98
N ALA A 257 -7.66 2.06 6.02
CA ALA A 257 -8.58 1.94 4.89
C ALA A 257 -10.01 2.41 5.25
N ALA A 258 -10.69 3.04 4.30
CA ALA A 258 -12.14 3.28 4.38
C ALA A 258 -12.97 2.02 4.09
N GLY A 259 -12.39 1.05 3.39
CA GLY A 259 -12.90 -0.32 3.27
C GLY A 259 -12.19 -1.26 4.24
N ASP A 260 -11.87 -2.44 3.75
CA ASP A 260 -11.23 -3.51 4.50
C ASP A 260 -9.70 -3.38 4.52
N VAL A 261 -9.07 -3.96 5.54
CA VAL A 261 -7.62 -4.17 5.57
C VAL A 261 -7.33 -5.65 5.69
N HIS A 262 -6.54 -6.18 4.75
CA HIS A 262 -6.01 -7.54 4.83
C HIS A 262 -4.49 -7.53 4.86
N VAL A 263 -3.90 -8.20 5.85
CA VAL A 263 -2.44 -8.33 6.02
C VAL A 263 -2.07 -9.80 6.10
N SER A 264 -1.12 -10.22 5.27
CA SER A 264 -0.56 -11.57 5.29
C SER A 264 0.96 -11.57 5.27
N GLY A 265 1.57 -12.44 6.07
CA GLY A 265 3.02 -12.47 6.28
C GLY A 265 3.52 -13.71 7.01
N THR A 266 4.83 -13.78 7.22
CA THR A 266 5.45 -14.76 8.14
C THR A 266 5.11 -14.40 9.59
N ASN A 267 5.46 -13.17 9.98
CA ASN A 267 5.02 -12.55 11.22
C ASN A 267 4.36 -11.19 10.93
N LEU A 268 3.47 -10.76 11.83
CA LEU A 268 3.06 -9.35 11.95
C LEU A 268 3.59 -8.78 13.26
N ASN A 269 4.40 -7.72 13.19
CA ASN A 269 4.85 -6.95 14.34
C ASN A 269 4.25 -5.55 14.28
N SER A 270 3.26 -5.26 15.13
CA SER A 270 2.51 -4.01 15.11
C SER A 270 2.67 -3.24 16.42
N ALA A 271 3.48 -2.19 16.37
CA ALA A 271 3.57 -1.15 17.40
C ALA A 271 2.80 0.13 17.03
N GLY A 272 2.48 0.28 15.73
CA GLY A 272 1.68 1.39 15.20
C GLY A 272 0.17 1.11 15.17
N HIS A 273 -0.49 1.65 14.14
CA HIS A 273 -1.95 1.54 13.99
C HIS A 273 -2.32 0.84 12.69
N VAL A 274 -3.09 -0.25 12.77
CA VAL A 274 -3.73 -0.90 11.61
C VAL A 274 -5.23 -0.84 11.79
N VAL A 275 -5.89 -0.09 10.92
CA VAL A 275 -7.23 0.42 11.16
C VAL A 275 -8.08 0.32 9.89
N ALA A 276 -9.15 -0.48 9.94
CA ALA A 276 -10.13 -0.60 8.85
C ALA A 276 -11.45 0.04 9.26
N ALA A 277 -12.09 0.83 8.40
CA ALA A 277 -13.49 1.22 8.63
C ALA A 277 -14.44 0.05 8.32
N GLY A 278 -14.06 -0.85 7.40
CA GLY A 278 -14.66 -2.16 7.21
C GLY A 278 -14.09 -3.20 8.18
N ALA A 279 -13.77 -4.38 7.68
CA ALA A 279 -13.18 -5.49 8.41
C ALA A 279 -11.64 -5.47 8.38
N LEU A 280 -11.01 -6.03 9.42
CA LEU A 280 -9.58 -6.27 9.50
C LEU A 280 -9.32 -7.78 9.53
N GLY A 281 -8.59 -8.29 8.54
CA GLY A 281 -8.10 -9.65 8.51
C GLY A 281 -6.57 -9.70 8.58
N VAL A 282 -6.03 -10.45 9.54
CA VAL A 282 -4.58 -10.72 9.63
C VAL A 282 -4.35 -12.23 9.60
N THR A 283 -3.50 -12.66 8.68
CA THR A 283 -3.05 -14.05 8.59
C THR A 283 -1.52 -14.10 8.63
N ALA A 284 -0.96 -14.54 9.74
CA ALA A 284 0.49 -14.75 9.88
C ALA A 284 0.80 -16.25 9.92
N MET A 285 1.85 -16.69 9.23
CA MET A 285 2.24 -18.11 9.25
C MET A 285 2.76 -18.56 10.63
N GLN A 286 3.40 -17.63 11.36
CA GLN A 286 4.02 -17.88 12.66
C GLN A 286 3.35 -17.04 13.75
N GLY A 287 3.68 -15.75 13.84
CA GLY A 287 3.29 -14.91 14.97
C GLY A 287 2.58 -13.62 14.59
N VAL A 288 1.68 -13.16 15.46
CA VAL A 288 1.24 -11.76 15.53
C VAL A 288 1.65 -11.18 16.87
N THR A 289 2.47 -10.14 16.87
CA THR A 289 2.81 -9.36 18.07
C THR A 289 2.21 -7.97 17.93
N ASN A 290 1.29 -7.62 18.84
CA ASN A 290 0.66 -6.30 18.88
C ASN A 290 0.96 -5.58 20.20
N SER A 291 1.61 -4.42 20.11
CA SER A 291 1.72 -3.43 21.20
C SER A 291 1.01 -2.11 20.86
N GLY A 292 0.60 -1.93 19.61
CA GLY A 292 -0.17 -0.79 19.13
C GLY A 292 -1.68 -1.05 19.08
N THR A 293 -2.32 -0.66 17.98
CA THR A 293 -3.76 -0.85 17.76
C THR A 293 -4.03 -1.63 16.48
N LEU A 294 -4.78 -2.72 16.61
CA LEU A 294 -5.46 -3.42 15.51
C LEU A 294 -6.97 -3.18 15.67
N ALA A 295 -7.60 -2.50 14.73
CA ALA A 295 -9.00 -2.09 14.89
C ALA A 295 -9.81 -2.14 13.59
N ALA A 296 -11.09 -2.49 13.72
CA ALA A 296 -12.05 -2.50 12.63
C ALA A 296 -13.39 -1.86 13.04
N GLY A 297 -14.01 -1.15 12.10
CA GLY A 297 -15.40 -0.70 12.25
C GLY A 297 -16.40 -1.85 12.19
N SER A 298 -16.03 -2.96 11.55
CA SER A 298 -16.74 -4.23 11.50
C SER A 298 -15.94 -5.31 12.25
N ASP A 299 -15.75 -6.48 11.65
CA ASP A 299 -15.07 -7.63 12.24
C ASP A 299 -13.54 -7.51 12.25
N VAL A 300 -12.91 -8.10 13.27
CA VAL A 300 -11.48 -8.36 13.31
C VAL A 300 -11.26 -9.87 13.34
N ASN A 301 -10.49 -10.40 12.38
CA ASN A 301 -10.12 -11.80 12.30
C ASN A 301 -8.59 -11.93 12.32
N LEU A 302 -8.05 -12.62 13.33
CA LEU A 302 -6.62 -12.88 13.46
C LEU A 302 -6.35 -14.39 13.43
N ALA A 303 -5.46 -14.82 12.54
CA ALA A 303 -5.03 -16.21 12.42
C ALA A 303 -3.49 -16.30 12.43
N ALA A 304 -2.92 -17.04 13.40
CA ALA A 304 -1.48 -17.31 13.50
C ALA A 304 -1.20 -18.52 14.40
N GLN A 305 0.03 -19.04 14.44
CA GLN A 305 0.38 -20.04 15.47
C GLN A 305 0.40 -19.39 16.85
N GLU A 306 1.02 -18.21 16.96
CA GLU A 306 1.16 -17.47 18.20
C GLU A 306 0.62 -16.05 18.07
N ILE A 307 -0.18 -15.61 19.03
CA ILE A 307 -0.67 -14.23 19.08
C ILE A 307 -0.32 -13.64 20.44
N GLY A 308 0.53 -12.62 20.43
CA GLY A 308 0.90 -11.81 21.58
C GLY A 308 0.26 -10.43 21.50
N ASN A 309 -0.46 -10.03 22.55
CA ASN A 309 -1.10 -8.71 22.62
C ASN A 309 -0.81 -8.01 23.95
N THR A 310 -0.17 -6.86 23.87
CA THR A 310 0.01 -5.90 24.97
C THR A 310 -0.71 -4.58 24.69
N GLY A 311 -1.12 -4.36 23.44
CA GLY A 311 -1.87 -3.19 22.99
C GLY A 311 -3.37 -3.41 22.94
N ARG A 312 -4.01 -2.95 21.86
CA ARG A 312 -5.46 -3.02 21.65
C ARG A 312 -5.82 -3.79 20.40
N ILE A 313 -6.82 -4.66 20.52
CA ILE A 313 -7.48 -5.34 19.41
C ILE A 313 -8.98 -5.11 19.55
N GLY A 314 -9.61 -4.49 18.55
CA GLY A 314 -10.97 -3.98 18.67
C GLY A 314 -11.82 -4.15 17.41
N ALA A 315 -12.97 -4.82 17.54
CA ALA A 315 -14.00 -4.90 16.50
C ALA A 315 -15.21 -4.00 16.86
N GLY A 316 -15.93 -3.48 15.87
CA GLY A 316 -17.10 -2.64 16.11
C GLY A 316 -16.79 -1.25 16.71
N VAL A 317 -15.59 -0.72 16.45
CA VAL A 317 -15.19 0.61 16.92
C VAL A 317 -15.55 1.68 15.89
N LYS A 318 -16.22 2.77 16.30
CA LYS A 318 -16.42 3.92 15.41
C LYS A 318 -15.09 4.62 15.25
N LEU A 319 -14.53 4.49 14.07
CA LEU A 319 -13.44 5.34 13.62
C LEU A 319 -14.06 6.67 13.22
N ASP A 320 -13.62 7.76 13.85
CA ASP A 320 -13.84 9.09 13.29
C ASP A 320 -12.82 9.30 12.17
N THR A 321 -13.15 8.81 10.96
CA THR A 321 -12.35 9.02 9.76
C THR A 321 -12.66 10.36 9.09
N ALA A 322 -13.66 11.10 9.57
CA ALA A 322 -14.17 12.33 8.94
C ALA A 322 -13.23 13.53 9.01
N GLY A 323 -12.01 13.37 9.54
CA GLY A 323 -10.94 14.37 9.55
C GLY A 323 -9.59 13.88 8.98
N ALA A 324 -9.50 12.68 8.41
CA ALA A 324 -8.26 12.12 7.86
C ALA A 324 -8.03 12.48 6.38
N ALA A 325 -8.18 13.76 6.03
CA ALA A 325 -7.26 14.31 5.03
C ALA A 325 -6.03 14.75 5.83
N PRO A 326 -4.79 14.32 5.52
CA PRO A 326 -3.64 14.97 6.11
C PRO A 326 -3.66 16.43 5.63
N ALA A 327 -4.09 17.33 6.51
CA ALA A 327 -3.93 18.75 6.30
C ALA A 327 -2.43 19.05 6.37
N SER A 328 -1.81 19.24 5.21
CA SER A 328 -0.47 19.86 5.04
C SER A 328 0.73 19.03 5.57
N PRO A 329 1.94 19.17 4.98
CA PRO A 329 3.13 18.36 5.29
C PRO A 329 3.68 18.48 6.73
N ASN A 330 3.08 19.31 7.58
CA ASN A 330 3.53 19.59 8.96
C ASN A 330 2.46 19.28 10.02
N GLY A 331 1.35 18.64 9.66
CA GLY A 331 0.27 18.31 10.60
C GLY A 331 0.44 16.89 11.16
N SER A 332 0.72 16.78 12.46
CA SER A 332 0.58 15.53 13.22
C SER A 332 -0.90 15.16 13.31
N GLY A 333 -1.45 14.62 12.21
CA GLY A 333 -2.79 14.07 12.12
C GLY A 333 -2.86 12.76 12.89
N SER A 334 -2.87 12.86 14.22
CA SER A 334 -3.38 11.80 15.07
C SER A 334 -4.83 11.59 14.63
N GLY A 335 -5.09 10.55 13.84
CA GLY A 335 -6.44 10.01 13.74
C GLY A 335 -6.80 9.55 15.13
N SER A 336 -7.37 10.48 15.89
CA SER A 336 -7.88 10.20 17.21
C SER A 336 -9.01 9.21 17.01
N VAL A 337 -8.95 8.09 17.72
CA VAL A 337 -10.16 7.39 18.11
C VAL A 337 -10.95 8.41 18.94
N VAL A 338 -11.82 9.20 18.30
CA VAL A 338 -12.55 10.28 18.96
C VAL A 338 -13.52 9.64 19.95
N ALA A 339 -13.08 9.58 21.20
CA ALA A 339 -13.94 9.35 22.35
C ALA A 339 -14.90 10.53 22.46
N ASN A 340 -16.16 10.35 22.04
CA ASN A 340 -17.23 11.28 22.39
C ASN A 340 -17.53 11.14 23.90
N PRO A 341 -17.28 12.17 24.72
CA PRO A 341 -17.42 12.12 26.18
C PRO A 341 -18.87 12.07 26.68
N ASN A 342 -19.88 11.99 25.80
CA ASN A 342 -21.28 12.19 26.21
C ASN A 342 -22.28 11.12 25.73
N ALA A 343 -21.86 9.89 25.46
CA ALA A 343 -22.80 8.78 25.18
C ALA A 343 -22.71 7.71 26.27
N THR A 344 -23.67 7.76 27.19
CA THR A 344 -23.93 6.83 28.28
C THR A 344 -24.49 5.51 27.75
N GLY A 345 -23.77 4.41 27.99
CA GLY A 345 -24.19 3.04 27.68
C GLY A 345 -23.14 2.06 28.19
N HIS A 346 -23.23 1.75 29.49
CA HIS A 346 -22.32 0.95 30.33
C HIS A 346 -20.95 1.57 30.72
N SER A 347 -21.01 2.39 31.77
CA SER A 347 -19.94 2.75 32.74
C SER A 347 -19.59 1.51 33.61
N ASP A 348 -18.44 1.31 34.25
CA ASP A 348 -17.34 2.22 34.59
C ASP A 348 -16.06 1.48 35.06
N THR A 349 -14.92 2.19 34.92
CA THR A 349 -13.65 2.18 35.68
C THR A 349 -12.95 0.88 36.13
N ASP A 350 -11.86 0.51 35.43
CA ASP A 350 -10.51 0.68 36.00
C ASP A 350 -9.41 0.68 34.90
N ASN A 351 -8.69 1.81 34.84
CA ASN A 351 -7.42 2.07 34.15
C ASN A 351 -7.37 2.25 32.61
N GLY A 352 -7.58 3.49 32.17
CA GLY A 352 -6.81 4.11 31.08
C GLY A 352 -7.07 3.65 29.63
N ALA A 353 -7.90 4.42 28.92
CA ALA A 353 -8.23 4.33 27.50
C ALA A 353 -9.11 3.11 27.12
N THR A 354 -10.41 3.28 27.38
CA THR A 354 -11.51 2.52 26.78
C THR A 354 -11.67 2.93 25.32
N ALA A 355 -11.40 2.02 24.39
CA ALA A 355 -11.93 2.14 23.03
C ALA A 355 -13.44 1.93 23.12
N LYS A 356 -14.21 2.95 22.71
CA LYS A 356 -15.66 2.89 22.80
C LYS A 356 -16.21 2.01 21.69
N ILE A 357 -16.82 0.89 22.06
CA ILE A 357 -17.70 0.11 21.19
C ILE A 357 -18.88 1.00 20.80
N THR A 358 -19.10 1.17 19.50
CA THR A 358 -20.19 2.05 19.00
C THR A 358 -20.84 1.50 17.74
N GLN A 359 -20.34 0.38 17.22
CA GLN A 359 -20.83 -0.32 16.04
C GLN A 359 -20.88 -1.82 16.35
N PRO A 360 -21.74 -2.60 15.66
CA PRO A 360 -21.63 -4.05 15.67
C PRO A 360 -20.33 -4.50 14.98
N GLY A 361 -19.71 -5.58 15.47
CA GLY A 361 -18.48 -6.14 14.90
C GLY A 361 -17.85 -7.15 15.85
N SER A 362 -17.50 -8.33 15.32
CA SER A 362 -17.00 -9.46 16.09
C SER A 362 -15.49 -9.60 16.01
N LEU A 363 -14.87 -10.02 17.11
CA LEU A 363 -13.45 -10.36 17.18
C LEU A 363 -13.29 -11.88 17.19
N THR A 364 -12.64 -12.43 16.16
CA THR A 364 -12.24 -13.84 16.11
C THR A 364 -10.72 -13.97 16.16
N ILE A 365 -10.23 -14.77 17.09
CA ILE A 365 -8.81 -15.12 17.21
C ILE A 365 -8.70 -16.64 17.06
N ASN A 366 -7.99 -17.07 16.02
CA ASN A 366 -7.61 -18.46 15.80
C ASN A 366 -6.10 -18.61 15.97
N ALA A 367 -5.67 -19.30 17.01
CA ALA A 367 -4.25 -19.54 17.22
C ALA A 367 -3.93 -20.82 17.99
N THR A 368 -2.69 -21.28 17.93
CA THR A 368 -2.26 -22.34 18.87
C THR A 368 -2.10 -21.74 20.28
N ARG A 369 -1.46 -20.57 20.38
CA ARG A 369 -1.22 -19.88 21.66
C ARG A 369 -1.62 -18.41 21.57
N LEU A 370 -2.49 -17.97 22.47
CA LEU A 370 -2.80 -16.56 22.70
C LEU A 370 -2.22 -16.12 24.05
N THR A 371 -1.44 -15.04 24.04
CA THR A 371 -0.98 -14.34 25.24
C THR A 371 -1.41 -12.89 25.15
N SER A 372 -2.36 -12.46 26.00
CA SER A 372 -2.88 -11.10 25.98
C SER A 372 -2.91 -10.50 27.38
N SER A 373 -2.03 -9.56 27.65
CA SER A 373 -2.13 -8.65 28.80
C SER A 373 -2.70 -7.28 28.40
N GLY A 374 -3.01 -7.09 27.11
CA GLY A 374 -3.67 -5.91 26.57
C GLY A 374 -5.19 -6.01 26.56
N GLN A 375 -5.82 -5.22 25.70
CA GLN A 375 -7.27 -5.16 25.52
C GLN A 375 -7.70 -5.94 24.28
N LEU A 376 -8.72 -6.79 24.44
CA LEU A 376 -9.48 -7.43 23.38
C LEU A 376 -10.94 -6.98 23.54
N HIS A 377 -11.55 -6.41 22.50
CA HIS A 377 -12.95 -6.00 22.58
C HIS A 377 -13.69 -6.14 21.26
N ALA A 378 -14.99 -6.36 21.35
CA ALA A 378 -15.87 -6.46 20.18
C ALA A 378 -17.24 -5.84 20.45
N GLY A 379 -17.79 -5.18 19.44
CA GLY A 379 -19.13 -4.62 19.48
C GLY A 379 -20.27 -5.62 19.31
N THR A 380 -19.94 -6.86 19.00
CA THR A 380 -20.83 -8.02 19.12
C THR A 380 -20.12 -9.09 19.94
N ASP A 381 -19.50 -10.08 19.30
CA ASP A 381 -18.99 -11.27 19.95
C ASP A 381 -17.46 -11.27 19.98
N VAL A 382 -16.88 -11.77 21.06
CA VAL A 382 -15.47 -12.17 21.09
C VAL A 382 -15.40 -13.69 21.09
N ARG A 383 -14.72 -14.27 20.09
CA ARG A 383 -14.45 -15.69 19.97
C ARG A 383 -12.94 -15.96 19.96
N LEU A 384 -12.47 -16.70 20.97
CA LEU A 384 -11.08 -17.13 21.08
C LEU A 384 -11.02 -18.65 20.86
N ASP A 385 -10.55 -19.09 19.70
CA ASP A 385 -10.35 -20.50 19.36
C ASP A 385 -8.86 -20.82 19.46
N VAL A 386 -8.44 -21.39 20.59
CA VAL A 386 -7.02 -21.64 20.86
C VAL A 386 -6.72 -22.97 21.54
N ALA A 387 -5.47 -23.42 21.48
CA ALA A 387 -5.02 -24.51 22.36
C ALA A 387 -4.73 -23.96 23.77
N ASN A 388 -3.95 -22.87 23.85
CA ASN A 388 -3.58 -22.24 25.10
C ASN A 388 -3.94 -20.75 25.10
N ALA A 389 -4.70 -20.30 26.09
CA ALA A 389 -5.02 -18.90 26.34
C ALA A 389 -4.37 -18.43 27.65
N ALA A 390 -3.49 -17.43 27.60
CA ALA A 390 -2.97 -16.71 28.75
C ALA A 390 -3.42 -15.25 28.69
N LEU A 391 -4.48 -14.92 29.42
CA LEU A 391 -5.12 -13.61 29.44
C LEU A 391 -4.75 -12.79 30.69
N ASP A 392 -3.71 -13.23 31.41
CA ASP A 392 -3.31 -12.67 32.70
C ASP A 392 -3.09 -11.15 32.63
N ASN A 393 -3.71 -10.41 33.55
CA ASN A 393 -3.69 -8.94 33.63
C ASN A 393 -4.31 -8.22 32.41
N GLY A 394 -4.95 -8.95 31.49
CA GLY A 394 -5.62 -8.39 30.32
C GLY A 394 -7.11 -8.10 30.55
N ARG A 395 -7.74 -7.49 29.53
CA ARG A 395 -9.20 -7.30 29.48
C ARG A 395 -9.76 -7.89 28.19
N VAL A 396 -10.83 -8.66 28.31
CA VAL A 396 -11.65 -9.15 27.21
C VAL A 396 -13.09 -8.68 27.41
N ASP A 397 -13.63 -7.96 26.44
CA ASP A 397 -14.96 -7.33 26.52
C ASP A 397 -15.78 -7.62 25.26
N ALA A 398 -16.90 -8.32 25.41
CA ALA A 398 -17.86 -8.56 24.34
C ALA A 398 -19.19 -7.86 24.65
N ALA A 399 -19.68 -7.03 23.72
CA ALA A 399 -20.99 -6.40 23.91
C ALA A 399 -22.15 -7.41 23.94
N ASN A 400 -22.00 -8.56 23.25
CA ASN A 400 -22.96 -9.66 23.24
C ASN A 400 -22.35 -10.93 23.87
N ALA A 401 -21.71 -11.82 23.12
CA ALA A 401 -21.20 -13.08 23.67
C ALA A 401 -19.67 -13.12 23.75
N LEU A 402 -19.14 -13.63 24.87
CA LEU A 402 -17.73 -14.03 24.99
C LEU A 402 -17.66 -15.55 24.96
N THR A 403 -16.97 -16.10 23.96
CA THR A 403 -16.68 -17.53 23.87
C THR A 403 -15.18 -17.77 23.83
N ILE A 404 -14.67 -18.49 24.82
CA ILE A 404 -13.29 -18.94 24.86
C ILE A 404 -13.31 -20.46 24.70
N HIS A 405 -12.73 -20.97 23.62
CA HIS A 405 -12.46 -22.38 23.44
C HIS A 405 -10.96 -22.61 23.59
N ALA A 406 -10.52 -22.96 24.80
CA ALA A 406 -9.14 -23.34 25.08
C ALA A 406 -9.04 -24.87 25.19
N SER A 407 -8.51 -25.54 24.16
CA SER A 407 -8.50 -27.02 24.13
C SER A 407 -7.47 -27.67 25.09
N GLN A 408 -6.52 -26.89 25.62
CA GLN A 408 -5.53 -27.37 26.60
C GLN A 408 -5.58 -26.59 27.91
N ALA A 409 -5.40 -25.26 27.88
CA ALA A 409 -5.34 -24.46 29.10
C ALA A 409 -5.84 -23.02 28.91
N LEU A 410 -6.51 -22.51 29.95
CA LEU A 410 -6.89 -21.11 30.10
C LEU A 410 -6.30 -20.56 31.42
N SER A 411 -5.51 -19.50 31.33
CA SER A 411 -5.08 -18.67 32.46
C SER A 411 -5.68 -17.28 32.33
N ASN A 412 -6.29 -16.78 33.40
CA ASN A 412 -6.96 -15.48 33.46
C ASN A 412 -6.70 -14.76 34.79
N ARG A 413 -5.49 -14.90 35.34
CA ARG A 413 -5.12 -14.32 36.64
C ARG A 413 -5.14 -12.80 36.55
N ASN A 414 -5.91 -12.17 37.44
CA ASN A 414 -6.14 -10.71 37.44
C ASN A 414 -6.66 -10.17 36.10
N ALA A 415 -7.30 -11.01 35.28
CA ALA A 415 -7.91 -10.59 34.03
C ALA A 415 -9.37 -10.18 34.26
N THR A 416 -9.87 -9.28 33.42
CA THR A 416 -11.30 -8.98 33.36
C THR A 416 -11.90 -9.61 32.11
N LEU A 417 -12.86 -10.52 32.30
CA LEU A 417 -13.66 -11.13 31.22
C LEU A 417 -15.09 -10.63 31.37
N ALA A 418 -15.59 -9.88 30.38
CA ALA A 418 -16.92 -9.28 30.39
C ALA A 418 -17.68 -9.65 29.12
N ALA A 419 -18.98 -9.93 29.29
CA ALA A 419 -19.93 -10.15 28.21
C ALA A 419 -21.27 -9.50 28.56
N GLY A 420 -21.93 -8.85 27.60
CA GLY A 420 -23.30 -8.36 27.78
C GLY A 420 -24.36 -9.48 27.78
N GLY A 421 -24.00 -10.64 27.25
CA GLY A 421 -24.79 -11.85 27.14
C GLY A 421 -24.00 -13.08 27.63
N PRO A 422 -24.07 -14.24 26.94
CA PRO A 422 -23.40 -15.45 27.39
C PRO A 422 -21.87 -15.30 27.47
N LEU A 423 -21.31 -15.78 28.57
CA LEU A 423 -19.87 -15.98 28.76
C LEU A 423 -19.61 -17.49 28.86
N THR A 424 -18.93 -18.06 27.87
CA THR A 424 -18.61 -19.50 27.77
C THR A 424 -17.09 -19.68 27.77
N LEU A 425 -16.59 -20.59 28.61
CA LEU A 425 -15.16 -20.91 28.78
C LEU A 425 -14.89 -22.40 28.52
#